data_AF-A0A7C1NF27-F1
#
_entry.id   AF-A0A7C1NF27-F1
#
_cell.length_a   1.000
_cell.length_b   1.000
_cell.length_c   1.000
_cell.angle_alpha   90.00
_cell.angle_beta   90.00
_cell.angle_gamma   90.00
#
_symmetry.space_group_name_H-M   'P 1'
#
loop_
_entity.id
_entity.type
_entity.pdbx_description
1 polymer ?
#
loop_
_entity_poly.entity_id
_entity_poly.type
_entity_poly.pdbx_seq_one_letter_code
_entity_poly.pdbx_strand_id
1 'polypeptide(L)'
;INGNMADNSASQAGAVYIFSRSGGTWTEQDYVKASNTEGGDHFGSSVALSSDGNTLAEGVSNEDSAATGINGNETDNSAANAGAVYIFVRNGSWSQKAYVKASNTEGGDVFGASVALSSDGNTLAVGVGLEDSAATGINGNAADNSAARAGAVYLY
;
A
#
# COMPACT_ATOMS: atom_id res chain seq x y z
N ILE A 1 -4.19 7.92 12.40
CA ILE A 1 -3.59 9.23 12.05
C ILE A 1 -3.33 10.01 13.33
N ASN A 2 -2.14 10.61 13.48
CA ASN A 2 -1.69 11.42 14.61
C ASN A 2 -1.89 10.74 15.99
N GLY A 3 -1.68 9.42 16.03
CA GLY A 3 -1.66 8.67 17.27
C GLY A 3 -0.39 8.91 18.08
N ASN A 4 -0.14 8.08 19.09
CA ASN A 4 1.10 8.16 19.87
C ASN A 4 2.31 7.74 19.02
N MET A 5 3.12 8.71 18.59
CA MET A 5 4.35 8.46 17.81
C MET A 5 5.45 7.76 18.62
N ALA A 6 5.35 7.73 19.96
CA ALA A 6 6.28 7.00 20.82
C ALA A 6 5.85 5.55 21.07
N ASP A 7 4.70 5.12 20.53
CA ASP A 7 4.25 3.74 20.63
C ASP A 7 5.03 2.82 19.68
N ASN A 8 5.94 2.05 20.29
CA ASN A 8 6.79 1.07 19.64
C ASN A 8 6.41 -0.38 20.02
N SER A 9 5.17 -0.61 20.46
CA SER A 9 4.69 -1.94 20.87
C SER A 9 4.64 -2.96 19.72
N ALA A 10 4.44 -2.50 18.48
CA ALA A 10 4.47 -3.31 17.28
C ALA A 10 5.81 -3.13 16.53
N SER A 11 6.75 -4.05 16.78
CA SER A 11 8.08 -4.03 16.16
C SER A 11 7.97 -4.06 14.64
N GLN A 12 8.70 -3.18 13.95
CA GLN A 12 8.74 -3.10 12.48
C GLN A 12 7.38 -2.82 11.80
N ALA A 13 6.34 -2.40 12.54
CA ALA A 13 5.05 -2.11 11.92
C ALA A 13 5.09 -0.95 10.93
N GLY A 14 6.09 -0.06 11.03
CA GLY A 14 6.27 1.07 10.13
C GLY A 14 5.35 2.26 10.42
N ALA A 15 5.53 3.33 9.64
CA ALA A 15 4.76 4.57 9.68
C ALA A 15 5.12 5.48 8.49
N VAL A 16 4.20 6.35 8.12
CA VAL A 16 4.44 7.46 7.17
C VAL A 16 4.34 8.80 7.88
N TYR A 17 5.26 9.71 7.57
CA TYR A 17 5.29 11.07 8.07
C TYR A 17 5.12 12.06 6.92
N ILE A 18 4.27 13.05 7.12
CA ILE A 18 3.92 14.03 6.10
C ILE A 18 4.52 15.37 6.51
N PHE A 19 5.33 15.96 5.63
CA PHE A 19 5.96 17.26 5.86
C PHE A 19 5.49 18.27 4.83
N SER A 20 5.29 19.52 5.27
CA SER A 20 5.10 20.66 4.37
C SER A 20 6.36 21.52 4.35
N ARG A 21 6.66 22.14 3.19
CA ARG A 21 7.77 23.08 3.06
C ARG A 21 7.26 24.49 2.81
N SER A 22 7.62 25.43 3.68
CA SER A 22 7.32 26.85 3.53
C SER A 22 8.50 27.71 3.94
N GLY A 23 8.81 28.74 3.16
CA GLY A 23 9.95 29.63 3.43
C GLY A 23 11.30 28.89 3.53
N GLY A 24 11.44 27.75 2.84
CA GLY A 24 12.64 26.91 2.89
C GLY A 24 12.67 25.89 4.04
N THR A 25 11.80 26.02 5.03
CA THR A 25 11.71 25.16 6.23
C THR A 25 10.74 24.00 6.01
N TRP A 26 11.13 22.80 6.43
CA TRP A 26 10.25 21.63 6.51
C TRP A 26 9.59 21.56 7.89
N THR A 27 8.30 21.26 7.93
CA THR A 27 7.53 21.10 9.17
C THR A 27 6.64 19.88 9.05
N GLU A 28 6.78 18.96 10.01
CA GLU A 28 5.90 17.79 10.13
C GLU A 28 4.45 18.26 10.31
N GLN A 29 3.54 17.70 9.53
CA GLN A 29 2.11 17.99 9.56
C GLN A 29 1.35 16.86 10.20
N ASP A 30 1.65 15.63 9.78
CA ASP A 30 0.89 14.46 10.16
C ASP A 30 1.76 13.20 10.22
N TYR A 31 1.30 12.25 11.03
CA TYR A 31 1.82 10.91 11.21
C TYR A 31 0.72 9.88 10.91
N VAL A 32 1.04 8.91 10.08
CA VAL A 32 0.11 7.92 9.53
C VAL A 32 0.60 6.51 9.86
N LYS A 33 -0.31 5.67 10.33
CA LYS A 33 -0.15 4.23 10.54
C LYS A 33 -1.36 3.52 9.95
N ALA A 34 -1.17 2.25 9.60
CA ALA A 34 -2.25 1.34 9.22
C ALA A 34 -3.34 1.30 10.30
N SER A 35 -4.60 1.19 9.87
CA SER A 35 -5.77 0.89 10.70
C SER A 35 -5.62 -0.43 11.47
N ASN A 36 -4.97 -1.41 10.86
CA ASN A 36 -4.67 -2.77 11.31
C ASN A 36 -3.16 -2.94 11.54
N THR A 37 -2.54 -2.08 12.35
CA THR A 37 -1.09 -2.12 12.59
C THR A 37 -0.65 -3.46 13.19
N GLU A 38 0.17 -4.23 12.47
CA GLU A 38 0.81 -5.45 12.98
C GLU A 38 2.35 -5.38 12.89
N GLY A 39 3.01 -6.18 13.73
CA GLY A 39 4.46 -6.19 13.78
C GLY A 39 5.04 -6.93 12.59
N GLY A 40 5.86 -6.26 11.78
CA GLY A 40 6.48 -6.86 10.59
C GLY A 40 5.89 -6.40 9.26
N ASP A 41 4.76 -5.68 9.27
CA ASP A 41 4.07 -5.23 8.05
C ASP A 41 4.87 -4.23 7.20
N HIS A 42 5.80 -3.51 7.84
CA HIS A 42 6.64 -2.50 7.20
C HIS A 42 5.82 -1.39 6.51
N PHE A 43 4.78 -0.88 7.18
CA PHE A 43 3.99 0.26 6.71
C PHE A 43 4.90 1.45 6.32
N GLY A 44 4.69 1.97 5.12
CA GLY A 44 5.50 2.99 4.47
C GLY A 44 6.62 2.44 3.61
N SER A 45 6.61 1.13 3.29
CA SER A 45 7.64 0.49 2.44
C SER A 45 7.74 1.12 1.05
N SER A 46 6.63 1.64 0.52
CA SER A 46 6.57 2.48 -0.67
C SER A 46 5.53 3.58 -0.50
N VAL A 47 5.76 4.76 -1.10
CA VAL A 47 4.85 5.91 -1.00
C VAL A 47 4.75 6.68 -2.32
N ALA A 48 3.56 7.16 -2.63
CA ALA A 48 3.31 8.09 -3.74
C ALA A 48 2.30 9.16 -3.31
N LEU A 49 2.50 10.39 -3.76
CA LEU A 49 1.63 11.52 -3.45
C LEU A 49 1.15 12.18 -4.75
N SER A 50 -0.13 12.54 -4.84
CA SER A 50 -0.67 13.31 -5.96
C SER A 50 -0.05 14.70 -6.04
N SER A 51 -0.16 15.34 -7.21
CA SER A 51 0.48 16.64 -7.45
C SER A 51 -0.06 17.77 -6.57
N ASP A 52 -1.31 17.67 -6.13
CA ASP A 52 -1.95 18.62 -5.22
C ASP A 52 -1.65 18.31 -3.74
N GLY A 53 -0.98 17.20 -3.46
CA GLY A 53 -0.62 16.77 -2.12
C GLY A 53 -1.78 16.21 -1.29
N ASN A 54 -2.94 15.91 -1.90
CA ASN A 54 -4.15 15.49 -1.17
C ASN A 54 -4.46 14.01 -1.24
N THR A 55 -3.79 13.23 -2.09
CA THR A 55 -3.95 11.78 -2.19
C THR A 55 -2.60 11.10 -1.98
N LEU A 56 -2.51 10.24 -0.96
CA LEU A 56 -1.34 9.46 -0.62
C LEU A 56 -1.66 7.98 -0.85
N ALA A 57 -0.87 7.31 -1.67
CA ALA A 57 -0.82 5.86 -1.75
C ALA A 57 0.39 5.37 -0.96
N GLU A 58 0.17 4.37 -0.14
CA GLU A 58 1.16 3.82 0.77
C GLU A 58 1.14 2.29 0.64
N GLY A 59 2.29 1.71 0.33
CA GLY A 59 2.44 0.27 0.14
C GLY A 59 2.98 -0.40 1.39
N VAL A 60 2.41 -1.57 1.69
CA VAL A 60 2.72 -2.42 2.84
C VAL A 60 3.02 -3.83 2.31
N SER A 61 4.24 -4.04 1.80
CA SER A 61 4.60 -5.28 1.09
C SER A 61 4.51 -6.54 1.94
N ASN A 62 4.56 -6.40 3.26
CA ASN A 62 4.54 -7.50 4.23
C ASN A 62 3.21 -7.61 4.97
N GLU A 63 2.18 -6.89 4.52
CA GLU A 63 0.84 -7.05 5.07
C GLU A 63 0.30 -8.46 4.81
N ASP A 64 -0.25 -9.06 5.85
CA ASP A 64 -0.90 -10.36 5.79
C ASP A 64 -2.39 -10.17 5.55
N SER A 65 -2.96 -10.80 4.51
CA SER A 65 -4.41 -10.91 4.30
C SER A 65 -4.73 -11.64 3.00
N ALA A 66 -5.72 -12.54 3.02
CA ALA A 66 -6.26 -13.17 1.81
C ALA A 66 -7.37 -12.33 1.15
N ALA A 67 -7.62 -11.11 1.64
CA ALA A 67 -8.52 -10.17 0.99
C ALA A 67 -8.11 -9.91 -0.47
N THR A 68 -9.11 -9.73 -1.33
CA THR A 68 -8.92 -9.39 -2.75
C THR A 68 -9.66 -8.10 -3.08
N GLY A 69 -9.16 -7.38 -4.09
CA GLY A 69 -9.79 -6.15 -4.57
C GLY A 69 -9.75 -5.00 -3.57
N ILE A 70 -10.82 -4.22 -3.49
CA ILE A 70 -10.87 -2.97 -2.73
C ILE A 70 -11.75 -3.13 -1.49
N ASN A 71 -11.23 -2.70 -0.33
CA ASN A 71 -11.90 -2.69 0.97
C ASN A 71 -12.37 -4.08 1.42
N GLY A 72 -11.53 -5.09 1.21
CA GLY A 72 -11.67 -6.40 1.82
C GLY A 72 -11.41 -6.36 3.34
N ASN A 73 -11.34 -7.54 3.95
CA ASN A 73 -11.13 -7.65 5.39
C ASN A 73 -9.67 -7.35 5.79
N GLU A 74 -9.40 -6.13 6.24
CA GLU A 74 -8.10 -5.68 6.75
C GLU A 74 -7.65 -6.42 8.04
N THR A 75 -8.53 -7.14 8.73
CA THR A 75 -8.16 -7.89 9.95
C THR A 75 -7.90 -9.38 9.68
N ASP A 76 -7.93 -9.79 8.42
CA ASP A 76 -7.59 -11.15 8.03
C ASP A 76 -6.07 -11.24 7.86
N ASN A 77 -5.42 -12.24 8.48
CA ASN A 77 -3.98 -12.49 8.36
C ASN A 77 -3.69 -13.89 7.78
N SER A 78 -4.63 -14.45 7.01
CA SER A 78 -4.56 -15.84 6.53
C SER A 78 -3.63 -16.07 5.33
N ALA A 79 -3.18 -15.01 4.65
CA ALA A 79 -2.19 -15.09 3.57
C ALA A 79 -0.98 -14.20 3.88
N ALA A 80 0.11 -14.83 4.30
CA ALA A 80 1.30 -14.14 4.79
C ALA A 80 2.04 -13.38 3.67
N ASN A 81 2.48 -12.15 3.94
CA ASN A 81 3.20 -11.27 3.02
C ASN A 81 2.53 -11.14 1.64
N ALA A 82 1.20 -11.21 1.62
CA ALA A 82 0.43 -10.98 0.41
C ALA A 82 0.55 -9.51 -0.04
N GLY A 83 0.74 -8.62 0.92
CA GLY A 83 0.97 -7.19 0.73
C GLY A 83 -0.30 -6.41 0.40
N ALA A 84 -0.28 -5.11 0.65
CA ALA A 84 -1.42 -4.22 0.44
C ALA A 84 -0.99 -2.82 0.02
N VAL A 85 -1.95 -2.02 -0.44
CA VAL A 85 -1.81 -0.56 -0.57
C VAL A 85 -2.95 0.14 0.16
N TYR A 86 -2.62 1.13 0.98
CA TYR A 86 -3.60 1.99 1.65
C TYR A 86 -3.64 3.34 0.94
N ILE A 87 -4.86 3.81 0.65
CA ILE A 87 -5.08 5.14 0.08
C ILE A 87 -5.57 6.06 1.18
N PHE A 88 -4.89 7.17 1.39
CA PHE A 88 -5.31 8.25 2.26
C PHE A 88 -5.65 9.48 1.44
N VAL A 89 -6.74 10.16 1.82
CA VAL A 89 -7.16 11.42 1.18
C VAL A 89 -7.26 12.51 2.23
N ARG A 90 -6.80 13.72 1.87
CA ARG A 90 -6.85 14.92 2.69
C ARG A 90 -8.02 15.82 2.29
N ASN A 91 -9.04 15.88 3.13
CA ASN A 91 -10.14 16.84 3.03
C ASN A 91 -10.19 17.68 4.31
N GLY A 92 -9.20 18.53 4.49
CA GLY A 92 -8.88 19.18 5.77
C GLY A 92 -7.92 18.33 6.60
N SER A 93 -8.36 17.13 6.99
CA SER A 93 -7.53 16.11 7.67
C SER A 93 -7.35 14.87 6.79
N TRP A 94 -6.27 14.12 7.01
CA TRP A 94 -6.06 12.83 6.37
C TRP A 94 -6.99 11.77 6.94
N SER A 95 -7.53 10.94 6.05
CA SER A 95 -8.31 9.75 6.41
C SER A 95 -8.04 8.63 5.41
N GLN A 96 -7.98 7.39 5.88
CA GLN A 96 -7.95 6.22 5.01
C GLN A 96 -9.23 6.17 4.19
N LYS A 97 -9.08 6.02 2.89
CA LYS A 97 -10.17 5.98 1.91
C LYS A 97 -10.32 4.61 1.26
N ALA A 98 -9.22 3.87 1.11
CA ALA A 98 -9.24 2.53 0.59
C ALA A 98 -8.13 1.66 1.17
N TYR A 99 -8.41 0.36 1.20
CA TYR A 99 -7.44 -0.72 1.32
C TYR A 99 -7.49 -1.53 0.03
N VAL A 100 -6.35 -1.70 -0.62
CA VAL A 100 -6.22 -2.19 -1.99
C VAL A 100 -5.39 -3.46 -1.99
N LYS A 101 -5.95 -4.51 -2.59
CA LYS A 101 -5.34 -5.83 -2.75
C LYS A 101 -5.39 -6.25 -4.21
N ALA A 102 -4.49 -7.15 -4.59
CA ALA A 102 -4.55 -7.84 -5.87
C ALA A 102 -5.93 -8.50 -6.06
N SER A 103 -6.34 -8.70 -7.32
CA SER A 103 -7.56 -9.45 -7.63
C SER A 103 -7.43 -10.96 -7.34
N ASN A 104 -6.19 -11.45 -7.30
CA ASN A 104 -5.74 -12.83 -7.20
C ASN A 104 -4.67 -12.89 -6.11
N THR A 105 -4.96 -12.33 -4.94
CA THR A 105 -4.04 -12.27 -3.81
C THR A 105 -3.52 -13.66 -3.44
N GLU A 106 -2.19 -13.82 -3.47
CA GLU A 106 -1.51 -15.00 -2.92
C GLU A 106 -0.45 -14.61 -1.90
N GLY A 107 -0.20 -15.50 -0.94
CA GLY A 107 0.81 -15.27 0.09
C GLY A 107 2.20 -15.23 -0.52
N GLY A 108 2.98 -14.20 -0.19
CA GLY A 108 4.36 -14.02 -0.67
C GLY A 108 4.50 -13.21 -1.96
N ASP A 109 3.40 -12.78 -2.58
CA ASP A 109 3.41 -11.95 -3.79
C ASP A 109 3.97 -10.54 -3.57
N VAL A 110 3.89 -10.05 -2.33
CA VAL A 110 4.34 -8.73 -1.88
C VAL A 110 3.71 -7.57 -2.68
N PHE A 111 2.39 -7.59 -2.81
CA PHE A 111 1.63 -6.49 -3.41
C PHE A 111 1.91 -5.17 -2.69
N GLY A 112 2.08 -4.07 -3.43
CA GLY A 112 2.48 -2.78 -2.84
C GLY A 112 3.98 -2.58 -2.68
N ALA A 113 4.82 -3.50 -3.17
CA ALA A 113 6.28 -3.34 -3.19
C ALA A 113 6.74 -2.07 -3.93
N SER A 114 5.95 -1.58 -4.89
CA SER A 114 6.11 -0.25 -5.47
C SER A 114 4.74 0.33 -5.82
N VAL A 115 4.59 1.65 -5.64
CA VAL A 115 3.35 2.38 -5.96
C VAL A 115 3.65 3.65 -6.75
N ALA A 116 2.76 3.99 -7.66
CA ALA A 116 2.75 5.27 -8.36
C ALA A 116 1.33 5.81 -8.48
N LEU A 117 1.17 7.12 -8.31
CA LEU A 117 -0.08 7.83 -8.52
C LEU A 117 0.02 8.78 -9.72
N SER A 118 -1.06 8.91 -10.47
CA SER A 118 -1.22 9.99 -11.45
C SER A 118 -1.22 11.36 -10.75
N SER A 119 -0.96 12.41 -11.52
CA SER A 119 -0.92 13.79 -10.98
C SER A 119 -2.24 14.21 -10.32
N ASP A 120 -3.38 13.74 -10.82
CA ASP A 120 -4.72 13.99 -10.27
C ASP A 120 -5.11 13.01 -9.15
N GLY A 121 -4.27 12.01 -8.84
CA GLY A 121 -4.52 11.00 -7.81
C GLY A 121 -5.59 9.96 -8.17
N ASN A 122 -6.11 9.96 -9.39
CA ASN A 122 -7.22 9.08 -9.80
C ASN A 122 -6.76 7.78 -10.46
N THR A 123 -5.47 7.59 -10.70
CA THR A 123 -4.91 6.35 -11.23
C THR A 123 -3.78 5.88 -10.35
N LEU A 124 -3.85 4.62 -9.94
CA LEU A 124 -2.84 3.95 -9.14
C LEU A 124 -2.21 2.82 -9.96
N ALA A 125 -0.88 2.78 -9.99
CA ALA A 125 -0.13 1.61 -10.44
C ALA A 125 0.54 0.96 -9.23
N VAL A 126 0.37 -0.35 -9.10
CA VAL A 126 0.97 -1.15 -8.03
C VAL A 126 1.82 -2.26 -8.63
N GLY A 127 3.11 -2.26 -8.32
CA GLY A 127 4.03 -3.33 -8.71
C GLY A 127 4.05 -4.45 -7.69
N VAL A 128 4.11 -5.68 -8.21
CA VAL A 128 4.10 -6.93 -7.44
C VAL A 128 5.26 -7.76 -7.95
N GLY A 129 6.37 -7.75 -7.22
CA GLY A 129 7.63 -8.31 -7.72
C GLY A 129 7.69 -9.83 -7.69
N LEU A 130 6.85 -10.48 -6.89
CA LEU A 130 6.93 -11.90 -6.61
C LEU A 130 5.69 -12.69 -7.06
N GLU A 131 4.76 -12.04 -7.75
CA GLU A 131 3.62 -12.73 -8.36
C GLU A 131 4.08 -13.75 -9.40
N ASP A 132 3.47 -14.94 -9.34
CA ASP A 132 3.69 -16.03 -10.27
C ASP A 132 2.72 -15.88 -11.45
N SER A 133 3.22 -15.71 -12.67
CA SER A 133 2.38 -15.81 -13.87
C SER A 133 3.16 -15.95 -15.18
N ALA A 134 2.67 -16.80 -16.08
CA ALA A 134 3.14 -16.83 -17.47
C ALA A 134 2.30 -15.95 -18.41
N ALA A 135 1.28 -15.27 -17.88
CA ALA A 135 0.45 -14.36 -18.65
C ALA A 135 1.28 -13.22 -19.25
N THR A 136 0.94 -12.78 -20.46
CA THR A 136 1.62 -11.67 -21.14
C THR A 136 0.61 -10.63 -21.60
N GLY A 137 1.05 -9.38 -21.72
CA GLY A 137 0.19 -8.25 -22.13
C GLY A 137 -0.65 -7.71 -20.98
N ILE A 138 -1.77 -7.06 -21.32
CA ILE A 138 -2.70 -6.43 -20.38
C ILE A 138 -3.93 -7.34 -20.26
N ASN A 139 -4.43 -7.55 -19.04
CA ASN A 139 -5.59 -8.40 -18.75
C ASN A 139 -5.41 -9.87 -19.18
N GLY A 140 -4.22 -10.42 -18.92
CA GLY A 140 -3.98 -11.85 -19.06
C GLY A 140 -4.74 -12.69 -18.02
N ASN A 141 -4.53 -14.00 -18.03
CA ASN A 141 -5.16 -14.89 -17.06
C ASN A 141 -4.53 -14.69 -15.66
N ALA A 142 -5.21 -13.95 -14.78
CA ALA A 142 -4.75 -13.71 -13.41
C ALA A 142 -4.72 -14.97 -12.51
N ALA A 143 -5.24 -16.11 -12.98
CA ALA A 143 -5.14 -17.40 -12.26
C ALA A 143 -3.99 -18.29 -12.77
N ASP A 144 -3.18 -17.79 -13.70
CA ASP A 144 -2.01 -18.51 -14.20
C ASP A 144 -0.84 -18.28 -13.24
N ASN A 145 -0.38 -19.34 -12.57
CA ASN A 145 0.82 -19.33 -11.70
C ASN A 145 1.93 -20.23 -12.27
N SER A 146 1.98 -20.43 -13.58
CA SER A 146 2.88 -21.41 -14.21
C SER A 146 4.33 -20.92 -14.39
N ALA A 147 4.61 -19.63 -14.16
CA ALA A 147 5.96 -19.08 -14.15
C ALA A 147 6.24 -18.33 -12.85
N ALA A 148 7.18 -18.83 -12.06
CA ALA A 148 7.45 -18.32 -10.73
C ALA A 148 8.09 -16.93 -10.74
N ARG A 149 7.57 -16.02 -9.91
CA ARG A 149 8.09 -14.70 -9.57
C ARG A 149 8.38 -13.87 -10.81
N ALA A 150 7.51 -13.98 -11.81
CA ALA A 150 7.58 -13.21 -13.05
C ALA A 150 7.22 -11.74 -12.81
N GLY A 151 6.37 -11.52 -11.80
CA GLY A 151 5.90 -10.22 -11.36
C GLY A 151 4.80 -9.65 -12.26
N ALA A 152 4.04 -8.73 -11.68
CA ALA A 152 2.92 -8.06 -12.33
C ALA A 152 2.83 -6.59 -11.94
N VAL A 153 2.02 -5.86 -12.70
CA VAL A 153 1.56 -4.51 -12.35
C VAL A 153 0.05 -4.48 -12.42
N TYR A 154 -0.57 -4.01 -11.34
CA TYR A 154 -2.01 -3.80 -11.24
C TYR A 154 -2.31 -2.30 -11.40
N LEU A 155 -3.30 -1.98 -12.23
CA LEU A 155 -3.76 -0.62 -12.47
C LEU A 155 -5.18 -0.46 -11.91
N TYR A 156 -5.41 0.60 -11.15
CA TYR A 156 -6.71 0.98 -10.58
C TYR A 156 -7.07 2.41 -10.98
#